data_AF-A0A9K3PIS9-F1
#
_entry.id   AF-A0A9K3PIS9-F1
#
_cell.length_a   1.000
_cell.length_b   1.000
_cell.length_c   1.000
_cell.angle_alpha   90.00
_cell.angle_beta   90.00
_cell.angle_gamma   90.00
#
_symmetry.space_group_name_H-M   'P 1'
#
loop_
_entity.id
_entity.type
_entity.pdbx_description
1 polymer ?
#
loop_
_entity_poly.entity_id
_entity_poly.type
_entity_poly.pdbx_seq_one_letter_code
_entity_poly.pdbx_strand_id
1 'polypeptide(L)'
;MRNGVVLSTKGGILAKLYPVFFLGGGGIVGSGEQYFPYISGRDMAKAMVHVVKTPKLKGPVNMCAPDGCTNAEFTAAMGSVLNRPTILPLPGFAVSLLFGEMGEELLLGGVRANPKKLLDSGFSFSHPTIEAAVQSAMDEKDI
;
A
#
# COMPACT_ATOMS: atom_id res chain seq x y z
N MET A 1 2.65 -3.06 -17.23
CA MET A 1 2.62 -3.39 -15.78
C MET A 1 1.33 -2.83 -15.21
N ARG A 2 0.72 -3.48 -14.21
CA ARG A 2 -0.47 -2.99 -13.49
C ARG A 2 -0.07 -2.81 -12.03
N ASN A 3 -0.10 -1.59 -11.53
CA ASN A 3 0.53 -1.27 -10.25
C ASN A 3 -0.49 -1.31 -9.13
N GLY A 4 -0.10 -1.89 -7.99
CA GLY A 4 -0.78 -1.60 -6.73
C GLY A 4 -0.45 -0.20 -6.22
N VAL A 5 -1.06 0.16 -5.10
CA VAL A 5 -0.72 1.35 -4.34
C VAL A 5 0.72 1.23 -3.83
N VAL A 6 1.60 2.11 -4.33
CA VAL A 6 3.00 2.15 -3.88
C VAL A 6 3.08 2.85 -2.54
N LEU A 7 3.57 2.15 -1.52
CA LEU A 7 3.77 2.66 -0.17
C LEU A 7 5.17 3.28 -0.06
N SER A 8 5.21 4.60 0.06
CA SER A 8 6.43 5.37 0.33
C SER A 8 6.08 6.64 1.10
N THR A 9 7.00 7.12 1.94
CA THR A 9 6.84 8.42 2.62
C THR A 9 7.29 9.60 1.76
N LYS A 10 7.97 9.36 0.63
CA LYS A 10 8.42 10.39 -0.31
C LYS A 10 7.35 10.86 -1.30
N GLY A 11 6.19 10.21 -1.35
CA GLY A 11 5.07 10.61 -2.21
C GLY A 11 3.88 9.65 -2.16
N GLY A 12 2.89 9.89 -3.01
CA GLY A 12 1.71 9.02 -3.11
C GLY A 12 0.77 9.11 -1.89
N ILE A 13 -0.04 8.07 -1.70
CA ILE A 13 -1.11 8.07 -0.69
C ILE A 13 -0.56 8.05 0.74
N LEU A 14 0.54 7.31 0.97
CA LEU A 14 1.09 7.13 2.30
C LEU A 14 1.72 8.42 2.83
N ALA A 15 2.39 9.20 1.98
CA ALA A 15 2.92 10.51 2.36
C ALA A 15 1.82 11.48 2.84
N LYS A 16 0.63 11.42 2.24
CA LYS A 16 -0.52 12.25 2.65
C LYS A 16 -1.17 11.76 3.95
N LEU A 17 -1.19 10.45 4.16
CA LEU A 17 -1.77 9.83 5.34
C LEU A 17 -0.87 9.90 6.58
N TYR A 18 0.43 9.85 6.37
CA TYR A 18 1.43 9.89 7.42
C TYR A 18 1.17 10.97 8.49
N PRO A 19 0.98 12.27 8.15
CA PRO A 19 0.79 13.30 9.18
C PRO A 19 -0.46 13.07 10.03
N VAL A 20 -1.55 12.57 9.42
CA VAL A 20 -2.82 12.32 10.12
C VAL A 20 -2.66 11.17 11.11
N PHE A 21 -2.04 10.08 10.70
CA PHE A 21 -1.75 8.95 11.58
C PHE A 21 -0.73 9.30 12.66
N PHE A 22 0.31 10.08 12.32
CA PHE A 22 1.34 10.50 13.27
C PHE A 22 0.78 11.38 14.40
N LEU A 23 -0.21 12.23 14.09
CA LEU A 23 -0.95 13.05 15.06
C LEU A 23 -2.03 12.27 15.84
N GLY A 24 -2.19 10.97 15.59
CA GLY A 24 -3.19 10.13 16.25
C GLY A 24 -4.62 10.30 15.72
N GLY A 25 -4.79 10.94 14.57
CA GLY A 25 -6.09 11.08 13.88
C GLY A 25 -6.36 10.00 12.83
N GLY A 26 -5.54 8.95 12.79
CA GLY A 26 -5.67 7.83 11.85
C GLY A 26 -6.83 6.89 12.21
N GLY A 27 -7.48 6.35 11.19
CA GLY A 27 -8.68 5.54 11.36
C GLY A 27 -9.08 4.77 10.12
N ILE A 28 -9.95 3.77 10.32
CA ILE A 28 -10.56 3.04 9.20
C ILE A 28 -11.44 3.96 8.36
N VAL A 29 -11.50 3.68 7.07
CA VAL A 29 -12.33 4.40 6.08
C VAL A 29 -13.48 3.48 5.65
N GLY A 30 -14.71 3.99 5.63
CA GLY A 30 -15.89 3.21 5.23
C GLY A 30 -16.12 2.01 6.17
N SER A 31 -16.37 0.82 5.61
CA SER A 31 -16.49 -0.41 6.40
C SER A 31 -15.16 -0.96 6.90
N GLY A 32 -14.04 -0.54 6.29
CA GLY A 32 -12.71 -1.09 6.55
C GLY A 32 -12.41 -2.39 5.81
N GLU A 33 -13.41 -3.09 5.27
CA GLU A 33 -13.30 -4.41 4.65
C GLU A 33 -12.84 -4.38 3.18
N GLN A 34 -12.84 -3.19 2.58
CA GLN A 34 -12.53 -3.05 1.18
C GLN A 34 -11.03 -3.30 0.93
N TYR A 35 -10.78 -4.25 0.02
CA TYR A 35 -9.43 -4.63 -0.39
C TYR A 35 -8.82 -3.61 -1.34
N PHE A 36 -7.50 -3.46 -1.25
CA PHE A 36 -6.72 -2.80 -2.28
C PHE A 36 -5.36 -3.51 -2.47
N PRO A 37 -4.82 -3.53 -3.69
CA PRO A 37 -3.48 -4.02 -3.92
C PRO A 37 -2.48 -2.95 -3.48
N TYR A 38 -1.45 -3.34 -2.75
CA TYR A 38 -0.35 -2.45 -2.35
C TYR A 38 1.00 -3.05 -2.76
N ILE A 39 2.08 -2.26 -2.70
CA ILE A 39 3.46 -2.73 -2.81
C ILE A 39 4.39 -1.75 -2.09
N SER A 40 5.43 -2.23 -1.42
CA SER A 40 6.46 -1.32 -0.87
C SER A 40 7.20 -0.61 -2.01
N GLY A 41 7.66 0.63 -1.78
CA GLY A 41 8.49 1.36 -2.76
C GLY A 41 9.71 0.55 -3.20
N ARG A 42 10.38 -0.12 -2.25
CA ARG A 42 11.53 -1.00 -2.52
C ARG A 42 11.19 -2.19 -3.40
N ASP A 43 10.10 -2.91 -3.12
CA ASP A 43 9.70 -4.05 -3.96
C ASP A 43 9.17 -3.62 -5.31
N MET A 44 8.55 -2.44 -5.43
CA MET A 44 8.16 -1.89 -6.72
C MET A 44 9.39 -1.70 -7.62
N ALA A 45 10.44 -1.06 -7.13
CA ALA A 45 11.68 -0.87 -7.87
C ALA A 45 12.33 -2.22 -8.24
N LYS A 46 12.45 -3.15 -7.28
CA LYS A 46 12.98 -4.50 -7.52
C LYS A 46 12.16 -5.25 -8.58
N ALA A 47 10.84 -5.19 -8.50
CA ALA A 47 9.94 -5.88 -9.42
C ALA A 47 10.04 -5.29 -10.83
N MET A 48 10.16 -3.97 -10.98
CA MET A 48 10.38 -3.35 -12.29
C MET A 48 11.68 -3.83 -12.92
N VAL A 49 12.78 -3.87 -12.16
CA VAL A 49 14.07 -4.41 -12.62
C VAL A 49 13.92 -5.88 -13.01
N HIS A 50 13.23 -6.68 -12.20
CA HIS A 50 12.99 -8.10 -12.47
C HIS A 50 12.22 -8.32 -13.78
N VAL A 51 11.15 -7.56 -14.00
CA VAL A 51 10.34 -7.64 -15.22
C VAL A 51 11.18 -7.30 -16.46
N VAL A 52 11.97 -6.21 -16.40
CA VAL A 52 12.86 -5.83 -17.51
C VAL A 52 13.92 -6.89 -17.79
N LYS A 53 14.45 -7.54 -16.75
CA LYS A 53 15.48 -8.59 -16.85
C LYS A 53 14.94 -9.98 -17.18
N THR A 54 13.62 -10.16 -17.28
CA THR A 54 12.99 -11.47 -17.50
C THR A 54 12.23 -11.51 -18.82
N PRO A 55 12.87 -11.80 -19.97
CA PRO A 55 12.25 -11.79 -21.30
C PRO A 55 11.04 -12.74 -21.46
N LYS A 56 10.92 -13.74 -20.59
CA LYS A 56 9.80 -14.69 -20.58
C LYS A 56 8.52 -14.10 -19.99
N LEU A 57 8.59 -13.01 -19.23
CA LEU A 57 7.40 -12.32 -18.71
C LEU A 57 6.73 -11.50 -19.81
N LYS A 58 5.59 -12.00 -20.31
CA LYS A 58 4.80 -11.34 -21.35
C LYS A 58 3.39 -10.96 -20.87
N GLY A 59 2.88 -9.89 -21.47
CA GLY A 59 1.56 -9.35 -21.21
C GLY A 59 1.44 -8.62 -19.86
N PRO A 60 0.22 -8.41 -19.35
CA PRO A 60 0.01 -7.70 -18.09
C PRO A 60 0.62 -8.47 -16.91
N VAL A 61 1.33 -7.76 -16.04
CA VAL A 61 1.93 -8.24 -14.79
C VAL A 61 1.46 -7.32 -13.67
N ASN A 62 0.88 -7.88 -12.62
CA ASN A 62 0.47 -7.15 -11.42
C ASN A 62 1.67 -6.93 -10.51
N MET A 63 1.95 -5.67 -10.19
CA MET A 63 3.04 -5.21 -9.34
C MET A 63 2.46 -4.88 -7.97
N CYS A 64 2.08 -5.92 -7.24
CA CYS A 64 1.49 -5.82 -5.91
C CYS A 64 2.05 -6.92 -5.01
N ALA A 65 2.04 -6.70 -3.70
CA ALA A 65 2.34 -7.71 -2.70
C ALA A 65 1.34 -8.88 -2.79
N PRO A 66 1.70 -10.06 -2.27
CA PRO A 66 0.77 -11.17 -2.12
C PRO A 66 -0.48 -10.75 -1.32
N ASP A 67 -1.62 -11.35 -1.66
CA ASP A 67 -2.91 -11.27 -0.95
C ASP A 67 -3.63 -9.90 -0.87
N GLY A 68 -2.94 -8.79 -1.13
CA GLY A 68 -3.47 -7.45 -0.91
C GLY A 68 -3.69 -7.16 0.58
N CYS A 69 -4.38 -6.07 0.89
CA CYS A 69 -4.85 -5.83 2.25
C CYS A 69 -6.18 -5.08 2.23
N THR A 70 -6.93 -5.21 3.32
CA THR A 70 -8.09 -4.40 3.64
C THR A 70 -7.65 -3.04 4.20
N ASN A 71 -8.55 -2.06 4.19
CA ASN A 71 -8.32 -0.78 4.84
C ASN A 71 -8.11 -0.95 6.37
N ALA A 72 -8.82 -1.89 7.00
CA ALA A 72 -8.64 -2.22 8.42
C ALA A 72 -7.24 -2.75 8.72
N GLU A 73 -6.72 -3.69 7.92
CA GLU A 73 -5.35 -4.22 8.07
C GLU A 73 -4.30 -3.12 7.85
N PHE A 74 -4.48 -2.27 6.84
CA PHE A 74 -3.60 -1.13 6.60
C PHE A 74 -3.61 -0.13 7.77
N THR A 75 -4.80 0.20 8.29
CA THR A 75 -4.96 1.10 9.43
C THR A 75 -4.27 0.54 10.68
N ALA A 76 -4.46 -0.74 10.97
CA ALA A 76 -3.80 -1.41 12.07
C ALA A 76 -2.26 -1.40 11.92
N ALA A 77 -1.74 -1.69 10.72
CA ALA A 77 -0.31 -1.63 10.43
C ALA A 77 0.27 -0.23 10.66
N MET A 78 -0.42 0.82 10.20
CA MET A 78 -0.02 2.21 10.43
C MET A 78 0.01 2.56 11.93
N GLY A 79 -1.00 2.14 12.69
CA GLY A 79 -1.07 2.36 14.14
C GLY A 79 0.06 1.65 14.89
N SER A 80 0.31 0.38 14.54
CA SER A 80 1.41 -0.45 15.09
C SER A 80 2.77 0.20 14.85
N VAL A 81 3.11 0.46 13.59
CA VAL A 81 4.43 0.99 13.19
C VAL A 81 4.69 2.38 13.76
N LEU A 82 3.67 3.24 13.81
CA LEU A 82 3.82 4.61 14.34
C LEU A 82 3.68 4.70 15.86
N ASN A 83 3.32 3.60 16.52
CA ASN A 83 2.94 3.57 17.93
C ASN A 83 1.88 4.65 18.25
N ARG A 84 0.77 4.62 17.51
CA ARG A 84 -0.36 5.56 17.62
C ARG A 84 -1.68 4.80 17.65
N PRO A 85 -2.66 5.25 18.47
CA PRO A 85 -3.98 4.64 18.50
C PRO A 85 -4.72 4.90 17.18
N THR A 86 -5.46 3.90 16.69
CA THR A 86 -6.28 3.98 15.46
C THR A 86 -7.73 3.60 15.73
N ILE A 87 -8.27 4.08 16.85
CA ILE A 87 -9.55 3.64 17.40
C ILE A 87 -10.73 4.41 16.77
N LEU A 88 -10.49 5.66 16.37
CA LEU A 88 -11.52 6.50 15.77
C LEU A 88 -11.53 6.27 14.26
N PRO A 89 -12.70 6.08 13.61
CA PRO A 89 -12.78 6.05 12.17
C PRO A 89 -12.38 7.40 11.57
N LEU A 90 -11.82 7.38 10.36
CA LEU A 90 -11.48 8.62 9.67
C LEU A 90 -12.77 9.37 9.33
N PRO A 91 -12.92 10.66 9.67
CA PRO A 91 -14.09 11.43 9.26
C PRO A 91 -14.23 11.43 7.74
N GLY A 92 -15.44 11.21 7.21
CA GLY A 92 -15.65 11.11 5.75
C GLY A 92 -15.14 12.32 4.97
N PHE A 93 -15.23 13.53 5.52
CA PHE A 93 -14.70 14.75 4.88
C PHE A 93 -13.17 14.76 4.79
N ALA A 94 -12.45 14.10 5.72
CA ALA A 94 -11.00 14.02 5.69
C ALA A 94 -10.54 13.10 4.54
N VAL A 95 -11.32 12.07 4.22
CA VAL A 95 -11.08 11.19 3.07
C VAL A 95 -11.09 12.04 1.79
N SER A 96 -12.21 12.71 1.50
CA SER A 96 -12.35 13.51 0.27
C SER A 96 -11.30 14.64 0.18
N LEU A 97 -10.94 15.27 1.30
CA LEU A 97 -9.94 16.35 1.33
C LEU A 97 -8.50 15.88 1.08
N LEU A 98 -8.11 14.74 1.66
CA LEU A 98 -6.74 14.22 1.52
C LEU A 98 -6.54 13.50 0.18
N PHE A 99 -7.57 12.78 -0.25
CA PHE A 99 -7.45 11.81 -1.32
C PHE A 99 -7.94 12.33 -2.67
N GLY A 100 -8.83 13.33 -2.70
CA GLY A 100 -9.61 13.66 -3.90
C GLY A 100 -10.37 12.44 -4.41
N GLU A 101 -10.93 12.53 -5.62
CA GLU A 101 -11.67 11.42 -6.24
C GLU A 101 -10.79 10.15 -6.40
N MET A 102 -9.50 10.33 -6.67
CA MET A 102 -8.59 9.22 -7.02
C MET A 102 -8.20 8.34 -5.82
N GLY A 103 -8.02 8.92 -4.63
CA GLY A 103 -7.74 8.10 -3.44
C GLY A 103 -9.00 7.58 -2.76
N GLU A 104 -10.17 8.19 -3.02
CA GLU A 104 -11.47 7.56 -2.72
C GLU A 104 -11.60 6.25 -3.51
N GLU A 105 -11.37 6.27 -4.82
CA GLU A 105 -11.49 5.06 -5.65
C GLU A 105 -10.50 3.96 -5.25
N LEU A 106 -9.27 4.30 -4.83
CA LEU A 106 -8.29 3.33 -4.36
C LEU A 106 -8.65 2.74 -2.98
N LEU A 107 -9.19 3.55 -2.08
CA LEU A 107 -9.55 3.12 -0.73
C LEU A 107 -10.98 2.60 -0.62
N LEU A 108 -11.82 2.76 -1.64
CA LEU A 108 -13.22 2.29 -1.67
C LEU A 108 -13.49 1.29 -2.80
N GLY A 109 -12.60 1.16 -3.79
CA GLY A 109 -12.83 0.36 -5.00
C GLY A 109 -12.75 -1.15 -4.84
N GLY A 110 -12.27 -1.67 -3.69
CA GLY A 110 -12.39 -3.09 -3.35
C GLY A 110 -11.63 -4.07 -4.26
N VAL A 111 -10.52 -3.63 -4.89
CA VAL A 111 -9.77 -4.46 -5.83
C VAL A 111 -8.84 -5.43 -5.09
N ARG A 112 -8.99 -6.74 -5.38
CA ARG A 112 -8.03 -7.77 -4.94
C ARG A 112 -7.23 -8.30 -6.13
N ALA A 113 -6.01 -7.81 -6.32
CA ALA A 113 -5.11 -8.28 -7.38
C ALA A 113 -4.09 -9.28 -6.83
N ASN A 114 -3.85 -10.37 -7.58
CA ASN A 114 -2.83 -11.37 -7.25
C ASN A 114 -1.61 -11.22 -8.20
N PRO A 115 -0.37 -11.18 -7.69
CA PRO A 115 0.86 -11.07 -8.48
C PRO A 115 1.34 -12.41 -9.06
N LYS A 116 0.45 -13.33 -9.45
CA LYS A 116 0.79 -14.70 -9.88
C LYS A 116 1.93 -14.77 -10.90
N LYS A 117 1.88 -14.00 -11.99
CA LYS A 117 2.96 -14.01 -13.00
C LYS A 117 4.30 -13.56 -12.44
N LEU A 118 4.29 -12.58 -11.54
CA LEU A 118 5.51 -12.07 -10.91
C LEU A 118 6.09 -13.14 -9.99
N LEU A 119 5.26 -13.80 -9.17
CA LEU A 119 5.67 -14.92 -8.32
C LEU A 119 6.17 -16.12 -9.13
N ASP A 120 5.42 -16.57 -10.13
CA ASP A 120 5.77 -17.71 -11.01
C ASP A 120 7.09 -17.46 -11.79
N SER A 121 7.51 -16.20 -11.93
CA SER A 121 8.79 -15.83 -12.55
C SER A 121 9.99 -15.88 -11.60
N GLY A 122 9.79 -16.30 -10.34
CA GLY A 122 10.83 -16.39 -9.31
C GLY A 122 11.09 -15.08 -8.57
N PHE A 123 10.23 -14.06 -8.72
CA PHE A 123 10.38 -12.83 -7.94
C PHE A 123 10.09 -13.07 -6.46
N SER A 124 10.96 -12.53 -5.59
CA SER A 124 10.81 -12.62 -4.13
C SER A 124 10.65 -11.22 -3.52
N PHE A 125 9.54 -11.04 -2.80
CA PHE A 125 9.22 -9.80 -2.08
C PHE A 125 10.10 -9.65 -0.84
N SER A 126 10.63 -8.45 -0.63
CA SER A 126 11.30 -8.09 0.63
C SER A 126 10.29 -7.75 1.72
N HIS A 127 9.13 -7.20 1.35
CA HIS A 127 8.07 -6.78 2.26
C HIS A 127 6.73 -7.38 1.82
N PRO A 128 6.51 -8.69 2.03
CA PRO A 128 5.32 -9.39 1.56
C PRO A 128 4.06 -9.05 2.35
N THR A 129 4.19 -8.52 3.56
CA THR A 129 3.08 -8.15 4.46
C THR A 129 2.91 -6.64 4.53
N ILE A 130 1.69 -6.18 4.83
CA ILE A 130 1.39 -4.75 4.92
C ILE A 130 2.20 -4.06 6.02
N GLU A 131 2.40 -4.72 7.16
CA GLU A 131 3.20 -4.21 8.27
C GLU A 131 4.66 -3.99 7.87
N ALA A 132 5.31 -5.01 7.28
CA ALA A 132 6.67 -4.87 6.74
C ALA A 132 6.79 -3.77 5.67
N ALA A 133 5.77 -3.60 4.81
CA ALA A 133 5.78 -2.59 3.76
C ALA A 133 5.63 -1.17 4.33
N VAL A 134 4.77 -0.99 5.34
CA VAL A 134 4.60 0.27 6.07
C VAL A 134 5.87 0.60 6.86
N GLN A 135 6.44 -0.37 7.58
CA GLN A 135 7.70 -0.22 8.30
C GLN A 135 8.82 0.24 7.36
N SER A 136 9.01 -0.47 6.24
CA SER A 136 10.02 -0.09 5.24
C SER A 136 9.83 1.33 4.73
N ALA A 137 8.59 1.80 4.55
CA ALA A 137 8.32 3.15 4.09
C ALA A 137 8.60 4.21 5.18
N MET A 138 8.45 3.87 6.46
CA MET A 138 8.82 4.77 7.57
C MET A 138 10.34 4.87 7.75
N ASP A 139 11.07 3.78 7.50
CA ASP A 139 12.54 3.74 7.54
C ASP A 139 13.18 4.50 6.36
N GLU A 140 12.44 4.81 5.29
CA GLU A 140 12.91 5.64 4.17
C GLU A 140 13.23 7.10 4.57
N LYS A 141 12.89 7.51 5.81
CA LYS A 141 13.06 8.89 6.30
C LYS A 141 14.50 9.27 6.67
N ASP A 142 15.41 8.31 6.71
CA ASP A 142 16.81 8.53 7.11
C ASP A 142 17.78 8.73 5.92
N ILE A 143 17.27 9.06 4.71
CA ILE A 143 18.09 9.39 3.52
C ILE A 143 17.57 10.64 2.80
#